data_AF-A0A1R2AZR2-F1
#
_entry.id   AF-A0A1R2AZR2-F1
#
_cell.length_a   1.000
_cell.length_b   1.000
_cell.length_c   1.000
_cell.angle_alpha   90.00
_cell.angle_beta   90.00
_cell.angle_gamma   90.00
#
_symmetry.space_group_name_H-M   'P 1'
#
loop_
_entity.id
_entity.type
_entity.pdbx_description
1 polymer ?
#
loop_
_entity_poly.entity_id
_entity_poly.type
_entity_poly.pdbx_seq_one_letter_code
_entity_poly.pdbx_strand_id
1 'polypeptide(L)'
;MSQKPQNRVSETSNSTSRKARLEMLKQEAFMLRTQIDFSSSDPTTMMINSDIYRLQDQSDTFSRKIITEKKIIEELRQQHEALTSEIDSKRKQSVEIAAKNKSNSDSFNRKVKSIENKIDKGLQKLNGILAINKGLIEKINKIRKERMIYSNMCKQLESELAKKQEEMKLIVEASNQAIKEREETKKKLGELKQEAEKENEEFESEWRTLEKHIIRDTTSKDFLKEPIQAFEEEEKVNIIECEVEVRATQGKVLIDEQNEKLKQYEEELKMLTEKTNLKSLDEIVKVYLDSEMQNFSLFNHVNELSGEMEQLDLQIAEIRDKIDKHKVPDTENDIERKNMIKEYQLKLEKLALKDEEFSKASERVKKTLNSLVDGVRVLCDRLNIEFEEIDEKNLINLFAEVEKKLDERINDKKLKNIKANTENIKKIDIDTPMIMDRDDEEDVGFEMTTDEIRYKSLRKLNEENEKRFRRK
;
A
#
# COMPACT_ATOMS: atom_id res chain seq x y z
N MET A 1 -124.10 40.01 81.08
CA MET A 1 -124.66 40.12 82.44
C MET A 1 -124.50 38.74 83.10
N SER A 2 -123.80 38.55 84.22
CA SER A 2 -123.97 39.26 85.50
C SER A 2 -125.35 39.88 85.64
N GLN A 3 -126.21 39.14 86.33
CA GLN A 3 -127.43 39.58 87.00
C GLN A 3 -128.69 39.77 86.13
N LYS A 4 -129.69 38.95 86.50
CA LYS A 4 -131.13 39.19 86.32
C LYS A 4 -131.50 40.61 86.77
N PRO A 5 -132.50 41.22 86.12
CA PRO A 5 -133.83 41.27 86.75
C PRO A 5 -134.98 40.87 85.81
N GLN A 6 -136.12 40.61 86.46
CA GLN A 6 -137.40 40.13 85.94
C GLN A 6 -138.30 41.22 85.35
N ASN A 7 -139.33 40.72 84.64
CA ASN A 7 -140.65 41.27 84.28
C ASN A 7 -140.77 42.02 82.95
N ARG A 8 -141.84 41.86 82.15
CA ARG A 8 -142.89 40.85 81.89
C ARG A 8 -143.78 41.49 80.78
N VAL A 9 -144.22 40.70 79.79
CA VAL A 9 -145.40 40.91 78.88
C VAL A 9 -145.20 42.00 77.78
N SER A 10 -145.55 41.87 76.49
CA SER A 10 -146.35 40.90 75.68
C SER A 10 -146.01 41.00 74.19
N GLU A 11 -145.90 39.84 73.54
CA GLU A 11 -145.91 39.64 72.09
C GLU A 11 -147.35 39.64 71.55
N THR A 12 -147.59 40.17 70.35
CA THR A 12 -148.55 39.68 69.30
C THR A 12 -148.90 40.77 68.28
N SER A 13 -148.02 40.98 67.29
CA SER A 13 -148.36 41.32 65.88
C SER A 13 -147.20 40.92 64.95
N ASN A 14 -146.50 39.86 65.37
CA ASN A 14 -145.46 39.10 64.69
C ASN A 14 -146.13 38.09 63.75
N SER A 15 -146.05 38.25 62.42
CA SER A 15 -146.17 37.16 61.43
C SER A 15 -146.08 37.72 60.01
N THR A 16 -146.92 38.71 59.67
CA THR A 16 -147.11 39.16 58.28
C THR A 16 -145.94 40.00 57.76
N SER A 17 -145.42 40.93 58.57
CA SER A 17 -144.25 41.75 58.20
C SER A 17 -142.94 40.95 58.20
N ARG A 18 -142.83 39.92 59.06
CA ARG A 18 -141.73 38.95 59.05
C ARG A 18 -141.77 38.05 57.81
N LYS A 19 -142.95 37.60 57.36
CA LYS A 19 -143.12 36.83 56.11
C LYS A 19 -142.77 37.66 54.88
N ALA A 20 -143.25 38.89 54.77
CA ALA A 20 -142.90 39.79 53.66
C ALA A 20 -141.39 40.09 53.61
N ARG A 21 -140.74 40.29 54.76
CA ARG A 21 -139.29 40.46 54.84
C ARG A 21 -138.51 39.18 54.53
N LEU A 22 -139.04 38.01 54.90
CA LEU A 22 -138.49 36.70 54.52
C LEU A 22 -138.64 36.42 53.02
N GLU A 23 -139.72 36.88 52.42
CA GLU A 23 -140.00 36.72 50.98
C GLU A 23 -139.12 37.67 50.16
N MET A 24 -138.92 38.91 50.62
CA MET A 24 -137.91 39.82 50.07
C MET A 24 -136.49 39.29 50.25
N LEU A 25 -136.13 38.75 51.43
CA LEU A 25 -134.82 38.12 51.63
C LEU A 25 -134.65 36.83 50.82
N LYS A 26 -135.73 36.09 50.53
CA LYS A 26 -135.69 34.94 49.62
C LYS A 26 -135.55 35.37 48.17
N GLN A 27 -136.22 36.43 47.75
CA GLN A 27 -136.01 37.03 46.43
C GLN A 27 -134.61 37.62 46.31
N GLU A 28 -134.10 38.30 47.33
CA GLU A 28 -132.74 38.85 47.37
C GLU A 28 -131.70 37.74 47.38
N ALA A 29 -131.89 36.68 48.19
CA ALA A 29 -131.03 35.50 48.17
C ALA A 29 -131.11 34.72 46.86
N PHE A 30 -132.28 34.68 46.21
CA PHE A 30 -132.44 34.10 44.88
C PHE A 30 -131.72 34.93 43.83
N MET A 31 -131.87 36.27 43.87
CA MET A 31 -131.17 37.20 42.98
C MET A 31 -129.66 37.15 43.17
N LEU A 32 -129.17 37.16 44.41
CA LEU A 32 -127.75 37.00 44.73
C LEU A 32 -127.23 35.63 44.30
N ARG A 33 -128.00 34.55 44.46
CA ARG A 33 -127.62 33.23 43.98
C ARG A 33 -127.58 33.17 42.46
N THR A 34 -128.56 33.73 41.76
CA THR A 34 -128.50 33.83 40.30
C THR A 34 -127.36 34.72 39.84
N GLN A 35 -127.00 35.75 40.60
CA GLN A 35 -125.88 36.64 40.28
C GLN A 35 -124.53 35.98 40.57
N ILE A 36 -124.43 35.14 41.61
CA ILE A 36 -123.27 34.28 41.90
C ILE A 36 -123.15 33.16 40.87
N ASP A 37 -124.26 32.55 40.46
CA ASP A 37 -124.28 31.52 39.41
C ASP A 37 -123.88 32.15 38.06
N PHE A 38 -124.30 33.39 37.77
CA PHE A 38 -123.90 34.12 36.55
C PHE A 38 -122.45 34.61 36.58
N SER A 39 -121.91 34.96 37.76
CA SER A 39 -120.51 35.40 37.92
C SER A 39 -119.52 34.25 38.10
N SER A 40 -119.95 33.10 38.63
CA SER A 40 -119.17 31.85 38.63
C SER A 40 -119.24 31.14 37.28
N SER A 41 -120.33 31.33 36.55
CA SER A 41 -120.49 30.94 35.14
C SER A 41 -120.04 32.02 34.16
N ASP A 42 -119.35 33.07 34.64
CA ASP A 42 -118.79 34.09 33.76
C ASP A 42 -117.80 33.39 32.81
N PRO A 43 -118.07 33.35 31.48
CA PRO A 43 -117.32 32.55 30.53
C PRO A 43 -115.82 32.91 30.54
N THR A 44 -115.50 34.16 30.88
CA THR A 44 -114.16 34.68 31.10
C THR A 44 -113.41 33.96 32.23
N THR A 45 -114.05 33.75 33.39
CA THR A 45 -113.43 33.10 34.55
C THR A 45 -113.24 31.59 34.32
N MET A 46 -114.19 30.95 33.63
CA MET A 46 -114.08 29.53 33.25
C MET A 46 -112.99 29.31 32.19
N MET A 47 -112.85 30.21 31.20
CA MET A 47 -111.75 30.19 30.23
C MET A 47 -110.39 30.39 30.90
N ILE A 48 -110.26 31.38 31.79
CA ILE A 48 -109.02 31.64 32.55
C ILE A 48 -108.64 30.41 33.38
N ASN A 49 -109.59 29.77 34.08
CA ASN A 49 -109.31 28.55 34.83
C ASN A 49 -108.90 27.39 33.92
N SER A 50 -109.53 27.21 32.76
CA SER A 50 -109.14 26.19 31.78
C SER A 50 -107.74 26.44 31.20
N ASP A 51 -107.38 27.71 30.98
CA ASP A 51 -106.05 28.11 30.52
C ASP A 51 -105.00 27.94 31.61
N ILE A 52 -105.33 28.23 32.88
CA ILE A 52 -104.48 27.94 34.04
C ILE A 52 -104.22 26.44 34.15
N TYR A 53 -105.25 25.59 34.03
CA TYR A 53 -105.05 24.13 34.04
C TYR A 53 -104.20 23.65 32.86
N ARG A 54 -104.39 24.21 31.67
CA ARG A 54 -103.57 23.88 30.48
C ARG A 54 -102.11 24.30 30.68
N LEU A 55 -101.86 25.51 31.19
CA LEU A 55 -100.51 26.01 31.48
C LEU A 55 -99.86 25.24 32.62
N GLN A 56 -100.63 24.80 33.62
CA GLN A 56 -100.16 23.97 34.71
C GLN A 56 -99.77 22.57 34.21
N ASP A 57 -100.59 21.92 33.38
CA ASP A 57 -100.23 20.63 32.76
C ASP A 57 -99.02 20.75 31.83
N GLN A 58 -98.89 21.86 31.10
CA GLN A 58 -97.69 22.17 30.33
C GLN A 58 -96.47 22.36 31.23
N SER A 59 -96.59 23.10 32.33
CA SER A 59 -95.52 23.29 33.33
C SER A 59 -95.10 21.96 33.97
N ASP A 60 -96.05 21.09 34.33
CA ASP A 60 -95.78 19.77 34.89
C ASP A 60 -95.15 18.83 33.87
N THR A 61 -95.53 18.96 32.59
CA THR A 61 -94.90 18.23 31.48
C THR A 61 -93.47 18.69 31.25
N PHE A 62 -93.20 20.00 31.21
CA PHE A 62 -91.85 20.52 31.11
C PHE A 62 -91.01 20.21 32.34
N SER A 63 -91.60 20.24 33.54
CA SER A 63 -90.92 19.86 34.78
C SER A 63 -90.49 18.39 34.76
N ARG A 64 -91.38 17.47 34.30
CA ARG A 64 -91.04 16.06 34.09
C ARG A 64 -89.92 15.90 33.06
N LYS A 65 -89.99 16.61 31.93
CA LYS A 65 -88.93 16.60 30.91
C LYS A 65 -87.59 17.13 31.45
N ILE A 66 -87.60 18.21 32.21
CA ILE A 66 -86.38 18.74 32.86
C ILE A 66 -85.80 17.72 33.84
N ILE A 67 -86.63 17.00 34.59
CA ILE A 67 -86.16 15.95 35.50
C ILE A 67 -85.55 14.78 34.73
N THR A 68 -86.16 14.33 33.62
CA THR A 68 -85.58 13.26 32.79
C THR A 68 -84.28 13.70 32.13
N GLU A 69 -84.22 14.91 31.58
CA GLU A 69 -83.01 15.47 30.98
C GLU A 69 -81.90 15.63 32.02
N LYS A 70 -82.21 16.09 33.24
CA LYS A 70 -81.24 16.15 34.34
C LYS A 70 -80.67 14.77 34.69
N LYS A 71 -81.50 13.71 34.68
CA LYS A 71 -81.02 12.34 34.89
C LYS A 71 -80.11 11.87 33.76
N ILE A 72 -80.47 12.13 32.51
CA ILE A 72 -79.64 11.79 31.34
C ILE A 72 -78.31 12.54 31.38
N ILE A 73 -78.31 13.82 31.75
CA ILE A 73 -77.08 14.62 31.93
C ILE A 73 -76.20 14.01 33.02
N GLU A 74 -76.78 13.56 34.12
CA GLU A 74 -76.01 12.95 35.21
C GLU A 74 -75.42 11.59 34.80
N GLU A 75 -76.17 10.77 34.08
CA GLU A 75 -75.65 9.50 33.51
C GLU A 75 -74.52 9.76 32.50
N LEU A 76 -74.68 10.74 31.61
CA LEU A 76 -73.63 11.15 30.66
C LEU A 76 -72.40 11.71 31.37
N ARG A 77 -72.58 12.46 32.47
CA ARG A 77 -71.46 12.94 33.31
C ARG A 77 -70.70 11.79 33.94
N GLN A 78 -71.39 10.80 34.50
CA GLN A 78 -70.77 9.60 35.07
C GLN A 78 -69.99 8.81 34.01
N GLN A 79 -70.56 8.66 32.81
CA GLN A 79 -69.86 8.02 31.69
C GLN A 79 -68.64 8.83 31.24
N HIS A 80 -68.76 10.15 31.17
CA HIS A 80 -67.64 11.03 30.82
C HIS A 80 -66.52 10.95 31.85
N GLU A 81 -66.84 10.95 33.15
CA GLU A 81 -65.86 10.81 34.22
C GLU A 81 -65.17 9.44 34.17
N ALA A 82 -65.92 8.36 33.95
CA ALA A 82 -65.37 7.02 33.78
C ALA A 82 -64.40 6.93 32.59
N LEU A 83 -64.79 7.47 31.43
CA LEU A 83 -63.94 7.52 30.24
C LEU A 83 -62.71 8.41 30.45
N THR A 84 -62.86 9.54 31.14
CA THR A 84 -61.73 10.42 31.46
C THR A 84 -60.73 9.72 32.37
N SER A 85 -61.20 9.02 33.40
CA SER A 85 -60.36 8.20 34.28
C SER A 85 -59.66 7.06 33.52
N GLU A 86 -60.35 6.40 32.59
CA GLU A 86 -59.74 5.37 31.74
C GLU A 86 -58.66 5.96 30.82
N ILE A 87 -58.91 7.11 30.19
CA ILE A 87 -57.92 7.83 29.36
C ILE A 87 -56.70 8.21 30.20
N ASP A 88 -56.88 8.72 31.41
CA ASP A 88 -55.77 9.09 32.29
C ASP A 88 -54.97 7.86 32.73
N SER A 89 -55.62 6.72 32.98
CA SER A 89 -54.92 5.46 33.25
C SER A 89 -54.08 5.00 32.07
N LYS A 90 -54.61 5.07 30.84
CA LYS A 90 -53.89 4.71 29.61
C LYS A 90 -52.76 5.69 29.30
N ARG A 91 -52.95 6.99 29.57
CA ARG A 91 -51.89 8.00 29.45
C ARG A 91 -50.74 7.72 30.41
N LYS A 92 -51.03 7.41 31.69
CA LYS A 92 -50.00 7.02 32.67
C LYS A 92 -49.23 5.79 32.22
N GLN A 93 -49.93 4.74 31.79
CA GLN A 93 -49.30 3.53 31.26
C GLN A 93 -48.44 3.81 30.01
N SER A 94 -48.92 4.63 29.08
CA SER A 94 -48.17 5.01 27.89
C SER A 94 -46.89 5.78 28.23
N VAL A 95 -46.94 6.71 29.19
CA VAL A 95 -45.77 7.45 29.67
C VAL A 95 -44.78 6.52 30.37
N GLU A 96 -45.25 5.60 31.20
CA GLU A 96 -44.39 4.60 31.86
C GLU A 96 -43.71 3.66 30.85
N ILE A 97 -44.45 3.19 29.85
CA ILE A 97 -43.92 2.36 28.75
C ILE A 97 -42.90 3.16 27.95
N ALA A 98 -43.17 4.43 27.63
CA ALA A 98 -42.23 5.29 26.92
C ALA A 98 -40.94 5.52 27.73
N ALA A 99 -41.05 5.77 29.03
CA ALA A 99 -39.89 5.92 29.92
C ALA A 99 -39.08 4.63 30.04
N LYS A 100 -39.75 3.47 30.14
CA LYS A 100 -39.10 2.16 30.17
C LYS A 100 -38.41 1.84 28.84
N ASN A 101 -39.04 2.16 27.72
CA ASN A 101 -38.45 1.95 26.39
C ASN A 101 -37.24 2.87 26.16
N LYS A 102 -37.29 4.13 26.61
CA LYS A 102 -36.16 5.06 26.53
C LYS A 102 -34.99 4.58 27.38
N SER A 103 -35.23 4.23 28.64
CA SER A 103 -34.17 3.70 29.52
C SER A 103 -33.58 2.38 29.02
N ASN A 104 -34.40 1.48 28.46
CA ASN A 104 -33.94 0.27 27.80
C ASN A 104 -33.08 0.59 26.57
N SER A 105 -33.51 1.50 25.70
CA SER A 105 -32.76 1.95 24.53
C SER A 105 -31.41 2.56 24.93
N ASP A 106 -31.38 3.41 25.97
CA ASP A 106 -30.13 3.99 26.50
C ASP A 106 -29.19 2.93 27.10
N SER A 107 -29.75 1.92 27.77
CA SER A 107 -28.97 0.78 28.26
C SER A 107 -28.39 -0.06 27.12
N PHE A 108 -29.16 -0.26 26.05
CA PHE A 108 -28.74 -1.00 24.86
C PHE A 108 -27.65 -0.23 24.10
N ASN A 109 -27.84 1.07 23.88
CA ASN A 109 -26.86 1.94 23.24
C ASN A 109 -25.53 1.98 24.04
N ARG A 110 -25.58 1.96 25.38
CA ARG A 110 -24.37 1.82 26.21
C ARG A 110 -23.68 0.48 26.01
N LYS A 111 -24.42 -0.62 25.88
CA LYS A 111 -23.85 -1.95 25.58
C LYS A 111 -23.24 -1.99 24.19
N VAL A 112 -23.91 -1.43 23.18
CA VAL A 112 -23.39 -1.31 21.80
C VAL A 112 -22.07 -0.55 21.82
N LYS A 113 -22.03 0.65 22.40
CA LYS A 113 -20.79 1.43 22.55
C LYS A 113 -19.68 0.68 23.29
N SER A 114 -20.02 -0.11 24.31
CA SER A 114 -19.05 -0.92 25.03
C SER A 114 -18.46 -2.03 24.14
N ILE A 115 -19.28 -2.68 23.32
CA ILE A 115 -18.85 -3.71 22.39
C ILE A 115 -18.03 -3.11 21.24
N GLU A 116 -18.45 -1.99 20.68
CA GLU A 116 -17.68 -1.23 19.67
C GLU A 116 -16.28 -0.91 20.20
N ASN A 117 -16.19 -0.34 21.41
CA ASN A 117 -14.91 -0.06 22.05
C ASN A 117 -14.06 -1.32 22.29
N LYS A 118 -14.67 -2.49 22.56
CA LYS A 118 -13.95 -3.75 22.68
C LYS A 118 -13.42 -4.23 21.33
N ILE A 119 -14.21 -4.08 20.26
CA ILE A 119 -13.82 -4.40 18.89
C ILE A 119 -12.67 -3.49 18.46
N ASP A 120 -12.77 -2.18 18.68
CA ASP A 120 -11.72 -1.22 18.34
C ASP A 120 -10.41 -1.53 19.06
N LYS A 121 -10.47 -1.85 20.35
CA LYS A 121 -9.30 -2.32 21.12
C LYS A 121 -8.74 -3.63 20.57
N GLY A 122 -9.60 -4.53 20.11
CA GLY A 122 -9.20 -5.77 19.44
C GLY A 122 -8.47 -5.50 18.13
N LEU A 123 -9.01 -4.62 17.29
CA LEU A 123 -8.42 -4.20 16.02
C LEU A 123 -7.08 -3.48 16.21
N GLN A 124 -6.98 -2.59 17.21
CA GLN A 124 -5.71 -1.95 17.56
C GLN A 124 -4.65 -2.96 17.97
N LYS A 125 -5.01 -3.96 18.79
CA LYS A 125 -4.10 -5.05 19.18
C LYS A 125 -3.69 -5.90 17.98
N LEU A 126 -4.64 -6.26 17.11
CA LEU A 126 -4.37 -7.00 15.88
C LEU A 126 -3.39 -6.24 14.99
N ASN A 127 -3.64 -4.96 14.74
CA ASN A 127 -2.77 -4.10 13.94
C ASN A 127 -1.38 -3.96 14.58
N GLY A 128 -1.30 -3.86 15.91
CA GLY A 128 -0.03 -3.89 16.63
C GLY A 128 0.74 -5.19 16.44
N ILE A 129 0.07 -6.34 16.54
CA ILE A 129 0.67 -7.67 16.28
C ILE A 129 1.11 -7.78 14.83
N LEU A 130 0.32 -7.31 13.87
CA LEU A 130 0.67 -7.32 12.44
C LEU A 130 1.90 -6.45 12.15
N ALA A 131 2.01 -5.27 12.77
CA ALA A 131 3.20 -4.42 12.66
C ALA A 131 4.44 -5.10 13.24
N ILE A 132 4.33 -5.74 14.40
CA ILE A 132 5.42 -6.51 15.01
C ILE A 132 5.81 -7.69 14.11
N ASN A 133 4.83 -8.44 13.60
CA ASN A 133 5.08 -9.56 12.71
C ASN A 133 5.79 -9.12 11.42
N LYS A 134 5.35 -7.99 10.82
CA LYS A 134 6.04 -7.39 9.68
C LYS A 134 7.49 -7.03 10.02
N GLY A 135 7.75 -6.43 11.17
CA GLY A 135 9.11 -6.14 11.64
C GLY A 135 9.96 -7.40 11.87
N LEU A 136 9.36 -8.48 12.38
CA LEU A 136 10.05 -9.78 12.54
C LEU A 136 10.38 -10.40 11.19
N ILE A 137 9.46 -10.34 10.22
CA ILE A 137 9.70 -10.83 8.85
C ILE A 137 10.84 -10.06 8.20
N GLU A 138 10.88 -8.73 8.34
CA GLU A 138 11.98 -7.90 7.85
C GLU A 138 13.31 -8.28 8.51
N LYS A 139 13.32 -8.51 9.84
CA LYS A 139 14.51 -8.98 10.56
C LYS A 139 14.96 -10.36 10.08
N ILE A 140 14.04 -11.30 9.86
CA ILE A 140 14.35 -12.63 9.31
C ILE A 140 14.94 -12.48 7.91
N ASN A 141 14.36 -11.64 7.05
CA ASN A 141 14.86 -11.42 5.70
C ASN A 141 16.26 -10.78 5.70
N LYS A 142 16.52 -9.84 6.62
CA LYS A 142 17.86 -9.28 6.81
C LYS A 142 18.88 -10.37 7.15
N ILE A 143 18.58 -11.21 8.16
CA ILE A 143 19.46 -12.32 8.56
C ILE A 143 19.64 -13.34 7.43
N ARG A 144 18.60 -13.62 6.64
CA ARG A 144 18.69 -14.52 5.47
C ARG A 144 19.62 -13.96 4.40
N LYS A 145 19.53 -12.66 4.09
CA LYS A 145 20.42 -11.98 3.14
C LYS A 145 21.86 -12.01 3.64
N GLU A 146 22.08 -11.67 4.91
CA GLU A 146 23.41 -11.75 5.54
C GLU A 146 23.96 -13.18 5.46
N ARG A 147 23.18 -14.20 5.81
CA ARG A 147 23.60 -15.61 5.71
C ARG A 147 23.94 -16.01 4.28
N MET A 148 23.19 -15.54 3.28
CA MET A 148 23.49 -15.81 1.87
C MET A 148 24.83 -15.19 1.46
N ILE A 149 25.07 -13.94 1.85
CA ILE A 149 26.35 -13.25 1.60
C ILE A 149 27.50 -14.00 2.27
N TYR A 150 27.36 -14.36 3.55
CA TYR A 150 28.37 -15.15 4.27
C TYR A 150 28.62 -16.50 3.62
N SER A 151 27.56 -17.22 3.21
CA SER A 151 27.72 -18.51 2.53
C SER A 151 28.43 -18.37 1.19
N ASN A 152 28.17 -17.30 0.44
CA ASN A 152 28.85 -17.03 -0.81
C ASN A 152 30.33 -16.69 -0.58
N MET A 153 30.63 -15.86 0.42
CA MET A 153 32.01 -15.53 0.81
C MET A 153 32.78 -16.78 1.27
N CYS A 154 32.17 -17.65 2.08
CA CYS A 154 32.79 -18.91 2.49
C CYS A 154 33.10 -19.81 1.29
N LYS A 155 32.17 -19.95 0.34
CA LYS A 155 32.41 -20.73 -0.90
C LYS A 155 33.53 -20.13 -1.76
N GLN A 156 33.61 -18.81 -1.86
CA GLN A 156 34.69 -18.13 -2.56
C GLN A 156 36.04 -18.42 -1.90
N LEU A 157 36.12 -18.26 -0.57
CA LEU A 157 37.33 -18.55 0.20
C LEU A 157 37.74 -20.03 0.09
N GLU A 158 36.78 -20.96 0.11
CA GLU A 158 37.03 -22.39 -0.11
C GLU A 158 37.59 -22.65 -1.52
N SER A 159 37.05 -21.98 -2.55
CA SER A 159 37.56 -22.08 -3.91
C SER A 159 38.97 -21.51 -4.05
N GLU A 160 39.25 -20.36 -3.43
CA GLU A 160 40.59 -19.76 -3.42
C GLU A 160 41.59 -20.64 -2.68
N LEU A 161 41.20 -21.21 -1.54
CA LEU A 161 42.03 -22.14 -0.79
C LEU A 161 42.33 -23.39 -1.62
N ALA A 162 41.34 -23.95 -2.32
CA ALA A 162 41.55 -25.08 -3.23
C ALA A 162 42.51 -24.74 -4.37
N LYS A 163 42.40 -23.54 -4.98
CA LYS A 163 43.35 -23.06 -5.99
C LYS A 163 44.76 -22.95 -5.44
N LYS A 164 44.94 -22.37 -4.24
CA LYS A 164 46.26 -22.25 -3.60
C LYS A 164 46.84 -23.59 -3.20
N GLN A 165 46.03 -24.55 -2.78
CA GLN A 165 46.49 -25.91 -2.55
C GLN A 165 46.98 -26.58 -3.84
N GLU A 166 46.30 -26.35 -4.96
CA GLU A 166 46.72 -26.89 -6.26
C GLU A 166 48.02 -26.22 -6.76
N GLU A 167 48.12 -24.89 -6.67
CA GLU A 167 49.38 -24.17 -6.93
C GLU A 167 50.53 -24.71 -6.07
N MET A 168 50.28 -24.98 -4.78
CA MET A 168 51.27 -25.54 -3.88
C MET A 168 51.71 -26.95 -4.31
N LYS A 169 50.78 -27.81 -4.75
CA LYS A 169 51.14 -29.14 -5.28
C LYS A 169 52.01 -29.03 -6.53
N LEU A 170 51.66 -28.15 -7.47
CA LEU A 170 52.44 -27.93 -8.68
C LEU A 170 53.88 -27.46 -8.35
N ILE A 171 54.04 -26.55 -7.39
CA ILE A 171 55.37 -26.11 -6.93
C ILE A 171 56.15 -27.27 -6.30
N VAL A 172 55.48 -28.12 -5.50
CA VAL A 172 56.12 -29.30 -4.89
C VAL A 172 56.54 -30.32 -5.96
N GLU A 173 55.71 -30.55 -6.97
CA GLU A 173 56.03 -31.44 -8.09
C GLU A 173 57.21 -30.90 -8.91
N ALA A 174 57.21 -29.62 -9.25
CA ALA A 174 58.33 -28.96 -9.91
C ALA A 174 59.62 -29.02 -9.08
N SER A 175 59.51 -28.80 -7.75
CA SER A 175 60.64 -28.94 -6.83
C SER A 175 61.16 -30.37 -6.78
N ASN A 176 60.28 -31.38 -6.74
CA ASN A 176 60.66 -32.78 -6.73
C ASN A 176 61.34 -33.17 -8.05
N GLN A 177 60.86 -32.64 -9.19
CA GLN A 177 61.48 -32.85 -10.49
C GLN A 177 62.89 -32.26 -10.54
N ALA A 178 63.07 -31.02 -10.08
CA ALA A 178 64.39 -30.38 -10.00
C ALA A 178 65.34 -31.14 -9.06
N ILE A 179 64.83 -31.71 -7.96
CA ILE A 179 65.62 -32.56 -7.06
C ILE A 179 66.07 -33.84 -7.77
N LYS A 180 65.18 -34.51 -8.52
CA LYS A 180 65.53 -35.70 -9.31
C LYS A 180 66.61 -35.41 -10.34
N GLU A 181 66.46 -34.33 -11.10
CA GLU A 181 67.46 -33.90 -12.09
C GLU A 181 68.81 -33.58 -11.43
N ARG A 182 68.78 -32.93 -10.26
CA ARG A 182 69.98 -32.70 -9.44
C ARG A 182 70.61 -34.00 -8.95
N GLU A 183 69.82 -34.99 -8.53
CA GLU A 183 70.33 -36.29 -8.09
C GLU A 183 70.93 -37.07 -9.24
N GLU A 184 70.32 -37.05 -10.43
CA GLU A 184 70.83 -37.68 -11.64
C GLU A 184 72.16 -37.05 -12.09
N THR A 185 72.25 -35.71 -12.11
CA THR A 185 73.49 -35.01 -12.44
C THR A 185 74.58 -35.26 -11.40
N LYS A 186 74.23 -35.29 -10.10
CA LYS A 186 75.16 -35.64 -9.03
C LYS A 186 75.65 -37.08 -9.16
N LYS A 187 74.79 -38.02 -9.56
CA LYS A 187 75.17 -39.42 -9.82
C LYS A 187 76.16 -39.52 -10.99
N LYS A 188 75.84 -38.89 -12.13
CA LYS A 188 76.74 -38.84 -13.30
C LYS A 188 78.09 -38.20 -12.95
N LEU A 189 78.09 -37.13 -12.15
CA LEU A 189 79.32 -36.51 -11.66
C LEU A 189 80.13 -37.45 -10.78
N GLY A 190 79.47 -38.24 -9.92
CA GLY A 190 80.11 -39.27 -9.12
C GLY A 190 80.76 -40.37 -9.96
N GLU A 191 80.07 -40.85 -11.00
CA GLU A 191 80.58 -41.84 -11.95
C GLU A 191 81.80 -41.30 -12.71
N LEU A 192 81.74 -40.08 -13.26
CA LEU A 192 82.87 -39.45 -13.94
C LEU A 192 84.08 -39.23 -13.01
N LYS A 193 83.83 -38.87 -11.73
CA LYS A 193 84.91 -38.76 -10.74
C LYS A 193 85.58 -40.09 -10.46
N GLN A 194 84.80 -41.17 -10.31
CA GLN A 194 85.36 -42.51 -10.12
C GLN A 194 86.17 -42.96 -11.33
N GLU A 195 85.71 -42.65 -12.55
CA GLU A 195 86.45 -43.00 -13.75
C GLU A 195 87.75 -42.21 -13.86
N ALA A 196 87.72 -40.89 -13.59
CA ALA A 196 88.92 -40.07 -13.55
C ALA A 196 89.92 -40.53 -12.46
N GLU A 197 89.43 -41.02 -11.31
CA GLU A 197 90.27 -41.57 -10.25
C GLU A 197 90.96 -42.87 -10.70
N LYS A 198 90.24 -43.78 -11.38
CA LYS A 198 90.84 -44.97 -11.98
C LYS A 198 91.86 -44.65 -13.07
N GLU A 199 91.54 -43.75 -14.00
CA GLU A 199 92.47 -43.33 -15.04
C GLU A 199 93.74 -42.72 -14.43
N ASN A 200 93.60 -41.95 -13.35
CA ASN A 200 94.74 -41.41 -12.63
C ASN A 200 95.53 -42.49 -11.88
N GLU A 201 94.87 -43.49 -11.28
CA GLU A 201 95.54 -44.65 -10.67
C GLU A 201 96.30 -45.49 -11.71
N GLU A 202 95.71 -45.72 -12.89
CA GLU A 202 96.32 -46.39 -14.03
C GLU A 202 97.53 -45.59 -14.52
N PHE A 203 97.37 -44.28 -14.74
CA PHE A 203 98.45 -43.38 -15.14
C PHE A 203 99.60 -43.37 -14.12
N GLU A 204 99.31 -43.29 -12.82
CA GLU A 204 100.31 -43.38 -11.76
C GLU A 204 101.02 -44.73 -11.75
N SER A 205 100.31 -45.82 -12.04
CA SER A 205 100.89 -47.16 -12.14
C SER A 205 101.85 -47.24 -13.33
N GLU A 206 101.43 -46.74 -14.50
CA GLU A 206 102.26 -46.67 -15.70
C GLU A 206 103.47 -45.77 -15.46
N TRP A 207 103.28 -44.60 -14.86
CA TRP A 207 104.34 -43.67 -14.50
C TRP A 207 105.39 -44.34 -13.61
N ARG A 208 104.97 -45.06 -12.56
CA ARG A 208 105.90 -45.83 -11.71
C ARG A 208 106.62 -46.93 -12.47
N THR A 209 105.97 -47.61 -13.42
CA THR A 209 106.67 -48.62 -14.23
C THR A 209 107.71 -47.98 -15.15
N LEU A 210 107.40 -46.82 -15.71
CA LEU A 210 108.30 -46.05 -16.56
C LEU A 210 109.47 -45.49 -15.75
N GLU A 211 109.22 -44.95 -14.55
CA GLU A 211 110.24 -44.52 -13.61
C GLU A 211 111.18 -45.67 -13.24
N LYS A 212 110.66 -46.87 -12.97
CA LYS A 212 111.49 -48.06 -12.75
C LYS A 212 112.35 -48.42 -13.97
N HIS A 213 111.82 -48.29 -15.18
CA HIS A 213 112.61 -48.52 -16.40
C HIS A 213 113.72 -47.49 -16.54
N ILE A 214 113.43 -46.21 -16.28
CA ILE A 214 114.42 -45.13 -16.28
C ILE A 214 115.49 -45.40 -15.22
N ILE A 215 115.12 -45.74 -13.98
CA ILE A 215 116.10 -46.09 -12.93
C ILE A 215 116.96 -47.28 -13.35
N ARG A 216 116.37 -48.30 -13.99
CA ARG A 216 117.13 -49.44 -14.53
C ARG A 216 118.11 -49.01 -15.63
N ASP A 217 117.70 -48.10 -16.50
CA ASP A 217 118.54 -47.58 -17.58
C ASP A 217 119.62 -46.62 -17.05
N THR A 218 119.33 -45.79 -16.06
CA THR A 218 120.34 -44.92 -15.41
C THR A 218 121.30 -45.75 -14.58
N THR A 219 120.84 -46.73 -13.80
CA THR A 219 121.73 -47.64 -13.06
C THR A 219 122.57 -48.49 -14.01
N SER A 220 122.06 -48.89 -15.18
CA SER A 220 122.86 -49.56 -16.22
C SER A 220 123.89 -48.61 -16.86
N LYS A 221 123.53 -47.33 -17.08
CA LYS A 221 124.45 -46.30 -17.59
C LYS A 221 125.48 -45.84 -16.55
N ASP A 222 125.13 -45.84 -15.27
CA ASP A 222 126.02 -45.56 -14.15
C ASP A 222 126.92 -46.76 -13.86
N PHE A 223 126.46 -48.00 -14.13
CA PHE A 223 127.33 -49.19 -14.20
C PHE A 223 128.35 -49.13 -15.35
N LEU A 224 128.11 -48.30 -16.38
CA LEU A 224 129.08 -47.99 -17.42
C LEU A 224 130.01 -46.80 -17.07
N LYS A 225 129.83 -46.15 -15.91
CA LYS A 225 130.61 -44.98 -15.47
C LYS A 225 131.32 -45.22 -14.12
N GLU A 226 132.28 -46.15 -14.08
CA GLU A 226 133.63 -46.00 -13.45
C GLU A 226 134.39 -47.34 -13.31
N PRO A 227 135.74 -47.39 -13.45
CA PRO A 227 136.63 -46.56 -14.25
C PRO A 227 137.38 -47.39 -15.32
N ILE A 228 137.51 -46.87 -16.54
CA ILE A 228 138.60 -47.28 -17.44
C ILE A 228 139.37 -46.03 -17.83
N GLN A 229 140.67 -46.17 -17.67
CA GLN A 229 141.72 -45.20 -17.92
C GLN A 229 141.65 -44.60 -19.31
N ALA A 230 141.93 -43.29 -19.34
CA ALA A 230 142.63 -42.55 -20.38
C ALA A 230 142.68 -43.17 -21.78
N PHE A 231 141.94 -42.57 -22.71
CA PHE A 231 142.52 -42.26 -24.01
C PHE A 231 141.99 -40.90 -24.48
N GLU A 232 142.94 -40.01 -24.74
CA GLU A 232 142.77 -38.75 -25.46
C GLU A 232 142.25 -39.05 -26.87
N GLU A 233 141.32 -38.25 -27.39
CA GLU A 233 141.53 -37.50 -28.64
C GLU A 233 140.30 -36.69 -29.06
N GLU A 234 140.60 -35.70 -29.88
CA GLU A 234 139.94 -34.44 -30.18
C GLU A 234 138.61 -34.47 -30.96
N GLU A 235 137.92 -33.33 -30.84
CA GLU A 235 136.94 -32.69 -31.73
C GLU A 235 136.63 -33.33 -33.10
N LYS A 236 135.31 -33.48 -33.39
CA LYS A 236 134.65 -32.71 -34.47
C LYS A 236 133.11 -32.84 -34.44
N VAL A 237 132.50 -31.71 -34.79
CA VAL A 237 131.05 -31.43 -34.90
C VAL A 237 130.50 -31.91 -36.25
N ASN A 238 129.19 -32.26 -36.28
CA ASN A 238 128.28 -32.41 -37.44
C ASN A 238 128.48 -33.69 -38.29
N ILE A 239 127.50 -34.55 -38.61
CA ILE A 239 126.05 -34.40 -38.90
C ILE A 239 125.33 -35.70 -38.47
N ILE A 240 124.17 -35.55 -37.84
CA ILE A 240 123.30 -36.65 -37.38
C ILE A 240 122.43 -37.11 -38.55
N GLU A 241 122.78 -38.25 -39.14
CA GLU A 241 121.91 -39.02 -40.02
C GLU A 241 121.37 -40.25 -39.27
N CYS A 242 120.04 -40.37 -39.31
CA CYS A 242 119.28 -41.61 -39.19
C CYS A 242 119.37 -42.41 -37.89
N GLU A 243 118.61 -41.99 -36.87
CA GLU A 243 117.80 -42.93 -36.06
C GLU A 243 116.66 -42.21 -35.31
N VAL A 244 115.86 -41.43 -36.03
CA VAL A 244 114.58 -40.88 -35.54
C VAL A 244 113.49 -41.27 -36.52
N GLU A 245 113.20 -42.58 -36.60
CA GLU A 245 112.20 -43.12 -37.52
C GLU A 245 110.95 -43.68 -36.81
N VAL A 246 110.74 -43.35 -35.52
CA VAL A 246 109.51 -43.76 -34.79
C VAL A 246 108.84 -42.63 -33.99
N ARG A 247 109.40 -41.40 -34.00
CA ARG A 247 108.76 -40.21 -33.38
C ARG A 247 108.38 -39.09 -34.35
N ALA A 248 108.46 -39.34 -35.66
CA ALA A 248 108.07 -38.38 -36.70
C ALA A 248 106.67 -38.63 -37.30
N THR A 249 105.94 -39.66 -36.85
CA THR A 249 104.63 -40.03 -37.42
C THR A 249 103.45 -39.38 -36.72
N GLN A 250 103.54 -38.97 -35.45
CA GLN A 250 102.44 -38.26 -34.77
C GLN A 250 102.46 -36.74 -35.01
N GLY A 251 103.66 -36.15 -35.18
CA GLY A 251 103.79 -34.74 -35.56
C GLY A 251 103.41 -34.48 -37.01
N LYS A 252 103.73 -35.42 -37.93
CA LYS A 252 103.27 -35.33 -39.32
C LYS A 252 101.77 -35.56 -39.46
N VAL A 253 101.15 -36.49 -38.73
CA VAL A 253 99.69 -36.69 -38.80
C VAL A 253 98.92 -35.47 -38.28
N LEU A 254 99.37 -34.81 -37.21
CA LEU A 254 98.75 -33.56 -36.74
C LEU A 254 98.96 -32.39 -37.72
N ILE A 255 100.14 -32.30 -38.35
CA ILE A 255 100.42 -31.29 -39.38
C ILE A 255 99.65 -31.61 -40.67
N ASP A 256 99.47 -32.88 -41.01
CA ASP A 256 98.71 -33.34 -42.19
C ASP A 256 97.21 -33.17 -41.97
N GLU A 257 96.66 -33.40 -40.77
CA GLU A 257 95.27 -33.08 -40.43
C GLU A 257 95.00 -31.57 -40.42
N GLN A 258 95.94 -30.77 -39.90
CA GLN A 258 95.86 -29.30 -39.96
C GLN A 258 95.99 -28.81 -41.41
N ASN A 259 96.86 -29.42 -42.22
CA ASN A 259 97.02 -29.11 -43.63
C ASN A 259 95.82 -29.58 -44.46
N GLU A 260 95.16 -30.68 -44.11
CA GLU A 260 93.91 -31.11 -44.74
C GLU A 260 92.77 -30.15 -44.42
N LYS A 261 92.66 -29.66 -43.17
CA LYS A 261 91.71 -28.60 -42.82
C LYS A 261 92.02 -27.29 -43.53
N LEU A 262 93.30 -26.92 -43.66
CA LEU A 262 93.72 -25.75 -44.44
C LEU A 262 93.40 -25.92 -45.93
N LYS A 263 93.58 -27.11 -46.50
CA LYS A 263 93.17 -27.44 -47.87
C LYS A 263 91.66 -27.41 -48.04
N GLN A 264 90.90 -27.92 -47.06
CA GLN A 264 89.44 -27.85 -47.05
C GLN A 264 88.97 -26.39 -46.99
N TYR A 265 89.56 -25.57 -46.11
CA TYR A 265 89.26 -24.14 -46.07
C TYR A 265 89.70 -23.41 -47.35
N GLU A 266 90.84 -23.75 -47.94
CA GLU A 266 91.26 -23.21 -49.25
C GLU A 266 90.31 -23.63 -50.38
N GLU A 267 89.86 -24.88 -50.41
CA GLU A 267 88.90 -25.40 -51.39
C GLU A 267 87.51 -24.78 -51.20
N GLU A 268 87.05 -24.61 -49.96
CA GLU A 268 85.80 -23.93 -49.62
C GLU A 268 85.86 -22.44 -49.97
N LEU A 269 86.98 -21.76 -49.72
CA LEU A 269 87.23 -20.38 -50.13
C LEU A 269 87.29 -20.23 -51.65
N LYS A 270 87.86 -21.21 -52.35
CA LYS A 270 87.90 -21.26 -53.82
C LYS A 270 86.51 -21.50 -54.41
N MET A 271 85.71 -22.37 -53.80
CA MET A 271 84.30 -22.56 -54.16
C MET A 271 83.45 -21.32 -53.84
N LEU A 272 83.73 -20.59 -52.75
CA LEU A 272 83.03 -19.35 -52.43
C LEU A 272 83.36 -18.25 -53.45
N THR A 273 84.64 -18.08 -53.81
CA THR A 273 85.08 -17.08 -54.81
C THR A 273 84.53 -17.39 -56.21
N GLU A 274 84.47 -18.66 -56.61
CA GLU A 274 83.85 -19.07 -57.88
C GLU A 274 82.33 -18.83 -57.91
N LYS A 275 81.62 -19.06 -56.79
CA LYS A 275 80.17 -18.86 -56.71
C LYS A 275 79.75 -17.40 -56.54
N THR A 276 80.60 -16.56 -55.96
CA THR A 276 80.28 -15.15 -55.67
C THR A 276 80.89 -14.15 -56.66
N ASN A 277 81.87 -14.57 -57.48
CA ASN A 277 82.48 -13.76 -58.55
C ASN A 277 83.18 -12.46 -58.07
N LEU A 278 83.52 -12.37 -56.79
CA LEU A 278 84.23 -11.26 -56.15
C LEU A 278 85.73 -11.59 -56.03
N LYS A 279 86.61 -10.64 -56.39
CA LYS A 279 88.04 -10.91 -56.70
C LYS A 279 89.00 -10.75 -55.51
N SER A 280 88.52 -10.35 -54.32
CA SER A 280 89.37 -10.11 -53.15
C SER A 280 88.73 -10.65 -51.87
N LEU A 281 89.52 -11.32 -51.02
CA LEU A 281 89.10 -11.91 -49.74
C LEU A 281 88.45 -10.86 -48.82
N ASP A 282 89.00 -9.64 -48.80
CA ASP A 282 88.47 -8.52 -48.02
C ASP A 282 87.08 -8.08 -48.49
N GLU A 283 86.78 -8.18 -49.79
CA GLU A 283 85.45 -7.83 -50.32
C GLU A 283 84.40 -8.87 -49.92
N ILE A 284 84.76 -10.16 -49.90
CA ILE A 284 83.87 -11.23 -49.45
C ILE A 284 83.60 -11.11 -47.96
N VAL A 285 84.62 -10.86 -47.15
CA VAL A 285 84.46 -10.63 -45.71
C VAL A 285 83.58 -9.40 -45.48
N LYS A 286 83.75 -8.33 -46.25
CA LYS A 286 82.94 -7.11 -46.12
C LYS A 286 81.48 -7.32 -46.50
N VAL A 287 81.20 -8.02 -47.62
CA VAL A 287 79.83 -8.39 -48.02
C VAL A 287 79.22 -9.36 -47.00
N TYR A 288 79.99 -10.27 -46.43
CA TYR A 288 79.52 -11.15 -45.37
C TYR A 288 79.18 -10.36 -44.11
N LEU A 289 80.04 -9.41 -43.70
CA LEU A 289 79.80 -8.54 -42.55
C LEU A 289 78.58 -7.64 -42.76
N ASP A 290 78.41 -7.08 -43.96
CA ASP A 290 77.23 -6.31 -44.34
C ASP A 290 75.97 -7.18 -44.34
N SER A 291 76.07 -8.42 -44.82
CA SER A 291 74.97 -9.40 -44.79
C SER A 291 74.65 -9.86 -43.36
N GLU A 292 75.65 -10.01 -42.50
CA GLU A 292 75.49 -10.41 -41.10
C GLU A 292 74.91 -9.24 -40.29
N MET A 293 75.31 -8.01 -40.57
CA MET A 293 74.68 -6.81 -40.01
C MET A 293 73.23 -6.67 -40.46
N GLN A 294 72.92 -6.93 -41.75
CA GLN A 294 71.54 -6.98 -42.21
C GLN A 294 70.76 -8.10 -41.53
N ASN A 295 71.35 -9.27 -41.35
CA ASN A 295 70.71 -10.40 -40.68
C ASN A 295 70.48 -10.11 -39.19
N PHE A 296 71.41 -9.43 -38.53
CA PHE A 296 71.28 -8.98 -37.15
C PHE A 296 70.19 -7.91 -37.01
N SER A 297 70.10 -6.98 -37.97
CA SER A 297 69.00 -6.01 -38.04
C SER A 297 67.65 -6.68 -38.28
N LEU A 298 67.60 -7.68 -39.17
CA LEU A 298 66.38 -8.46 -39.43
C LEU A 298 65.98 -9.25 -38.19
N PHE A 299 66.94 -9.87 -37.51
CA PHE A 299 66.72 -10.65 -36.29
C PHE A 299 66.18 -9.76 -35.17
N ASN A 300 66.72 -8.55 -35.00
CA ASN A 300 66.18 -7.57 -34.07
C ASN A 300 64.76 -7.17 -34.44
N HIS A 301 64.48 -6.94 -35.72
CA HIS A 301 63.13 -6.62 -36.18
C HIS A 301 62.14 -7.78 -36.01
N VAL A 302 62.58 -9.03 -36.23
CA VAL A 302 61.77 -10.24 -35.99
C VAL A 302 61.48 -10.42 -34.51
N ASN A 303 62.45 -10.14 -33.64
CA ASN A 303 62.25 -10.18 -32.19
C ASN A 303 61.32 -9.06 -31.73
N GLU A 304 61.42 -7.87 -32.30
CA GLU A 304 60.52 -6.76 -32.02
C GLU A 304 59.09 -7.08 -32.48
N LEU A 305 58.92 -7.61 -33.70
CA LEU A 305 57.63 -8.09 -34.20
C LEU A 305 57.06 -9.24 -33.37
N SER A 306 57.92 -10.14 -32.87
CA SER A 306 57.50 -11.23 -31.99
C SER A 306 57.05 -10.69 -30.62
N GLY A 307 57.74 -9.66 -30.09
CA GLY A 307 57.31 -8.94 -28.89
C GLY A 307 55.99 -8.19 -29.09
N GLU A 308 55.80 -7.54 -30.23
CA GLU A 308 54.53 -6.91 -30.60
C GLU A 308 53.40 -7.93 -30.75
N MET A 309 53.70 -9.10 -31.33
CA MET A 309 52.74 -10.20 -31.48
C MET A 309 52.29 -10.73 -30.11
N GLU A 310 53.21 -10.93 -29.17
CA GLU A 310 52.88 -11.31 -27.79
C GLU A 310 52.05 -10.24 -27.07
N GLN A 311 52.38 -8.95 -27.27
CA GLN A 311 51.58 -7.85 -26.71
C GLN A 311 50.16 -7.82 -27.29
N LEU A 312 50.02 -8.00 -28.60
CA LEU A 312 48.71 -8.06 -29.26
C LEU A 312 47.91 -9.27 -28.80
N ASP A 313 48.55 -10.43 -28.62
CA ASP A 313 47.89 -11.63 -28.10
C ASP A 313 47.40 -11.43 -26.65
N LEU A 314 48.18 -10.74 -25.81
CA LEU A 314 47.75 -10.34 -24.46
C LEU A 314 46.55 -9.38 -24.52
N GLN A 315 46.56 -8.39 -25.40
CA GLN A 315 45.43 -7.48 -25.59
C GLN A 315 44.18 -8.21 -26.10
N ILE A 316 44.34 -9.14 -27.04
CA ILE A 316 43.24 -9.98 -27.54
C ILE A 316 42.68 -10.84 -26.40
N ALA A 317 43.53 -11.44 -25.58
CA ALA A 317 43.12 -12.22 -24.41
C ALA A 317 42.35 -11.34 -23.40
N GLU A 318 42.83 -10.13 -23.12
CA GLU A 318 42.16 -9.18 -22.22
C GLU A 318 40.80 -8.72 -22.78
N ILE A 319 40.72 -8.41 -24.07
CA ILE A 319 39.46 -8.04 -24.73
C ILE A 319 38.49 -9.22 -24.73
N ARG A 320 38.97 -10.46 -24.98
CA ARG A 320 38.13 -11.66 -24.90
C ARG A 320 37.61 -11.88 -23.47
N ASP A 321 38.44 -11.70 -22.45
CA ASP A 321 38.03 -11.80 -21.05
C ASP A 321 37.01 -10.70 -20.67
N LYS A 322 37.18 -9.47 -21.18
CA LYS A 322 36.17 -8.40 -21.06
C LYS A 322 34.86 -8.77 -21.76
N ILE A 323 34.92 -9.32 -22.97
CA ILE A 323 33.75 -9.80 -23.71
C ILE A 323 33.06 -10.92 -22.94
N ASP A 324 33.80 -11.88 -22.39
CA ASP A 324 33.24 -13.00 -21.63
C ASP A 324 32.63 -12.53 -20.31
N LYS A 325 33.25 -11.57 -19.61
CA LYS A 325 32.66 -10.89 -18.44
C LYS A 325 31.38 -10.13 -18.75
N HIS A 326 31.25 -9.56 -19.95
CA HIS A 326 30.02 -8.90 -20.40
C HIS A 326 28.99 -9.87 -21.02
N LYS A 327 29.44 -11.01 -21.56
CA LYS A 327 28.58 -12.06 -22.13
C LYS A 327 28.01 -12.99 -21.09
N VAL A 328 28.74 -13.26 -19.99
CA VAL A 328 28.13 -13.71 -18.75
C VAL A 328 27.24 -12.54 -18.34
N PRO A 329 25.92 -12.62 -18.59
CA PRO A 329 25.06 -11.50 -18.26
C PRO A 329 25.24 -11.26 -16.77
N ASP A 330 25.15 -10.01 -16.32
CA ASP A 330 24.86 -9.72 -14.92
C ASP A 330 23.54 -10.42 -14.58
N THR A 331 23.61 -11.71 -14.22
CA THR A 331 22.44 -12.57 -14.10
C THR A 331 21.52 -12.02 -13.02
N GLU A 332 22.06 -11.35 -12.00
CA GLU A 332 21.27 -10.61 -11.02
C GLU A 332 20.59 -9.38 -11.61
N ASN A 333 21.31 -8.46 -12.27
CA ASN A 333 20.68 -7.25 -12.85
C ASN A 333 19.66 -7.58 -13.94
N ASP A 334 19.89 -8.63 -14.74
CA ASP A 334 18.98 -9.04 -15.81
C ASP A 334 17.75 -9.79 -15.28
N ILE A 335 17.89 -10.56 -14.20
CA ILE A 335 16.75 -11.15 -13.49
C ILE A 335 15.94 -10.05 -12.81
N GLU A 336 16.58 -9.08 -12.15
CA GLU A 336 15.90 -7.93 -11.54
C GLU A 336 15.20 -7.08 -12.59
N ARG A 337 15.86 -6.78 -13.72
CA ARG A 337 15.25 -6.04 -14.83
C ARG A 337 14.07 -6.81 -15.44
N LYS A 338 14.19 -8.13 -15.63
CA LYS A 338 13.07 -8.97 -16.08
C LYS A 338 11.92 -9.00 -15.08
N ASN A 339 12.21 -9.04 -13.78
CA ASN A 339 11.19 -9.01 -12.73
C ASN A 339 10.49 -7.65 -12.67
N MET A 340 11.25 -6.55 -12.77
CA MET A 340 10.70 -5.20 -12.86
C MET A 340 9.81 -5.03 -14.10
N ILE A 341 10.24 -5.54 -15.26
CA ILE A 341 9.43 -5.54 -16.49
C ILE A 341 8.12 -6.32 -16.26
N LYS A 342 8.17 -7.51 -15.65
CA LYS A 342 6.96 -8.29 -15.34
C LYS A 342 6.05 -7.56 -14.36
N GLU A 343 6.59 -6.89 -13.35
CA GLU A 343 5.79 -6.08 -12.43
C GLU A 343 5.12 -4.89 -13.13
N TYR A 344 5.83 -4.20 -14.02
CA TYR A 344 5.25 -3.12 -14.81
C TYR A 344 4.19 -3.63 -15.80
N GLN A 345 4.38 -4.79 -16.41
CA GLN A 345 3.37 -5.44 -17.24
C GLN A 345 2.11 -5.76 -16.44
N LEU A 346 2.24 -6.34 -15.25
CA LEU A 346 1.10 -6.62 -14.36
C LEU A 346 0.39 -5.34 -13.88
N LYS A 347 1.13 -4.26 -13.64
CA LYS A 347 0.55 -2.96 -13.30
C LYS A 347 -0.22 -2.36 -14.48
N LEU A 348 0.33 -2.45 -15.70
CA LEU A 348 -0.33 -2.01 -16.92
C LEU A 348 -1.62 -2.80 -17.18
N GLU A 349 -1.60 -4.12 -16.99
CA GLU A 349 -2.78 -4.97 -17.14
C GLU A 349 -3.88 -4.59 -16.14
N LYS A 350 -3.52 -4.36 -14.87
CA LYS A 350 -4.47 -3.89 -13.84
C LYS A 350 -5.03 -2.50 -14.13
N LEU A 351 -4.22 -1.61 -14.70
CA LEU A 351 -4.70 -0.29 -15.11
C LEU A 351 -5.65 -0.41 -16.31
N ALA A 352 -5.31 -1.22 -17.30
CA ALA A 352 -6.18 -1.47 -18.45
C ALA A 352 -7.54 -2.04 -18.04
N LEU A 353 -7.58 -2.99 -17.09
CA LEU A 353 -8.83 -3.51 -16.55
C LEU A 353 -9.67 -2.43 -15.85
N LYS A 354 -9.03 -1.57 -15.04
CA LYS A 354 -9.71 -0.45 -14.39
C LYS A 354 -10.22 0.58 -15.40
N ASP A 355 -9.44 0.87 -16.44
CA ASP A 355 -9.85 1.78 -17.52
C ASP A 355 -11.05 1.20 -18.29
N GLU A 356 -11.08 -0.13 -18.50
CA GLU A 356 -12.25 -0.80 -19.09
C GLU A 356 -13.48 -0.70 -18.19
N GLU A 357 -13.33 -0.88 -16.87
CA GLU A 357 -14.41 -0.69 -15.89
C GLU A 357 -14.91 0.75 -15.87
N PHE A 358 -14.01 1.75 -15.86
CA PHE A 358 -14.37 3.17 -15.91
C PHE A 358 -15.04 3.55 -17.24
N SER A 359 -14.59 2.99 -18.36
CA SER A 359 -15.22 3.17 -19.67
C SER A 359 -16.65 2.62 -19.67
N LYS A 360 -16.85 1.40 -19.18
CA LYS A 360 -18.19 0.80 -19.02
C LYS A 360 -19.08 1.61 -18.07
N ALA A 361 -18.53 2.13 -16.98
CA ALA A 361 -19.26 2.99 -16.05
C ALA A 361 -19.65 4.33 -16.71
N SER A 362 -18.73 4.96 -17.45
CA SER A 362 -19.00 6.18 -18.22
C SER A 362 -20.07 5.94 -19.28
N GLU A 363 -20.05 4.80 -19.97
CA GLU A 363 -21.07 4.43 -20.95
C GLU A 363 -22.45 4.26 -20.30
N ARG A 364 -22.53 3.66 -19.10
CA ARG A 364 -23.78 3.57 -18.34
C ARG A 364 -24.29 4.96 -17.94
N VAL A 365 -23.42 5.83 -17.45
CA VAL A 365 -23.78 7.21 -17.09
C VAL A 365 -24.26 7.98 -18.31
N LYS A 366 -23.59 7.86 -19.47
CA LYS A 366 -24.04 8.46 -20.74
C LYS A 366 -25.40 7.94 -21.16
N LYS A 367 -25.66 6.64 -21.04
CA LYS A 367 -27.00 6.07 -21.33
C LYS A 367 -28.08 6.67 -20.43
N THR A 368 -27.83 6.76 -19.11
CA THR A 368 -28.79 7.38 -18.18
C THR A 368 -28.98 8.87 -18.45
N LEU A 369 -27.91 9.58 -18.83
CA LEU A 369 -27.95 11.00 -19.16
C LEU A 369 -28.74 11.25 -20.44
N ASN A 370 -28.54 10.43 -21.48
CA ASN A 370 -29.32 10.50 -22.71
C ASN A 370 -30.82 10.22 -22.45
N SER A 371 -31.15 9.21 -21.62
CA SER A 371 -32.54 8.98 -21.22
C SER A 371 -33.14 10.15 -20.42
N LEU A 372 -32.32 10.85 -19.64
CA LEU A 372 -32.74 12.05 -18.92
C LEU A 372 -32.98 13.22 -19.88
N VAL A 373 -32.07 13.44 -20.84
CA VAL A 373 -32.20 14.43 -21.92
C VAL A 373 -33.49 14.19 -22.71
N ASP A 374 -33.76 12.94 -23.09
CA ASP A 374 -34.99 12.56 -23.79
C ASP A 374 -36.24 12.83 -22.92
N GLY A 375 -36.19 12.49 -21.63
CA GLY A 375 -37.28 12.76 -20.68
C GLY A 375 -37.54 14.26 -20.50
N VAL A 376 -36.49 15.07 -20.43
CA VAL A 376 -36.57 16.53 -20.36
C VAL A 376 -37.14 17.10 -21.64
N ARG A 377 -36.73 16.59 -22.80
CA ARG A 377 -37.27 17.01 -24.10
C ARG A 377 -38.79 16.82 -24.15
N VAL A 378 -39.28 15.65 -23.73
CA VAL A 378 -40.73 15.38 -23.64
C VAL A 378 -41.45 16.33 -22.68
N LEU A 379 -40.83 16.67 -21.54
CA LEU A 379 -41.42 17.64 -20.59
C LEU A 379 -41.44 19.06 -21.17
N CYS A 380 -40.40 19.47 -21.89
CA CYS A 380 -40.33 20.78 -22.54
C CYS A 380 -41.37 20.91 -23.66
N ASP A 381 -41.54 19.87 -24.48
CA ASP A 381 -42.60 19.80 -25.49
C ASP A 381 -43.99 19.92 -24.84
N ARG A 382 -44.20 19.29 -23.68
CA ARG A 382 -45.49 19.32 -22.96
C ARG A 382 -45.79 20.66 -22.28
N LEU A 383 -44.75 21.42 -21.95
CA LEU A 383 -44.83 22.71 -21.26
C LEU A 383 -44.68 23.91 -22.22
N ASN A 384 -44.50 23.68 -23.54
CA ASN A 384 -44.24 24.70 -24.56
C ASN A 384 -43.12 25.65 -24.12
N ILE A 385 -41.93 25.10 -23.91
CA ILE A 385 -40.72 25.90 -23.63
C ILE A 385 -39.80 25.80 -24.85
N GLU A 386 -39.60 26.91 -25.54
CA GLU A 386 -38.72 26.98 -26.72
C GLU A 386 -37.25 26.99 -26.28
N PHE A 387 -36.48 26.02 -26.76
CA PHE A 387 -35.04 25.92 -26.54
C PHE A 387 -34.33 25.54 -27.84
N GLU A 388 -33.19 26.20 -28.11
CA GLU A 388 -32.41 25.98 -29.35
C GLU A 388 -31.60 24.67 -29.31
N GLU A 389 -30.96 24.31 -28.19
CA GLU A 389 -30.20 23.05 -28.04
C GLU A 389 -30.21 22.53 -26.58
N ILE A 390 -30.46 21.22 -26.40
CA ILE A 390 -30.44 20.55 -25.09
C ILE A 390 -29.06 19.93 -24.87
N ASP A 391 -28.16 20.71 -24.25
CA ASP A 391 -26.81 20.27 -23.89
C ASP A 391 -26.70 19.86 -22.41
N GLU A 392 -25.73 19.00 -22.09
CA GLU A 392 -25.44 18.52 -20.72
C GLU A 392 -25.24 19.67 -19.71
N LYS A 393 -24.70 20.81 -20.18
CA LYS A 393 -24.49 22.02 -19.37
C LYS A 393 -25.77 22.83 -19.15
N ASN A 394 -26.71 22.75 -20.08
CA ASN A 394 -27.97 23.49 -20.05
C ASN A 394 -29.08 22.69 -19.35
N LEU A 395 -28.88 21.39 -19.08
CA LEU A 395 -29.86 20.51 -18.45
C LEU A 395 -30.37 21.06 -17.09
N ILE A 396 -29.47 21.58 -16.26
CA ILE A 396 -29.81 22.14 -14.94
C ILE A 396 -30.64 23.41 -15.09
N ASN A 397 -30.28 24.29 -16.03
CA ASN A 397 -31.02 25.52 -16.31
C ASN A 397 -32.39 25.23 -16.91
N LEU A 398 -32.49 24.22 -17.79
CA LEU A 398 -33.75 23.69 -18.32
C LEU A 398 -34.64 23.13 -17.21
N PHE A 399 -34.09 22.36 -16.27
CA PHE A 399 -34.85 21.85 -15.12
C PHE A 399 -35.40 22.98 -14.25
N ALA A 400 -34.60 24.03 -13.99
CA ALA A 400 -35.06 25.18 -13.23
C ALA A 400 -36.23 25.92 -13.94
N GLU A 401 -36.17 26.04 -15.27
CA GLU A 401 -37.26 26.67 -16.04
C GLU A 401 -38.51 25.78 -16.12
N VAL A 402 -38.32 24.45 -16.22
CA VAL A 402 -39.40 23.46 -16.15
C VAL A 402 -40.09 23.50 -14.78
N GLU A 403 -39.32 23.56 -13.69
CA GLU A 403 -39.83 23.67 -12.31
C GLU A 403 -40.63 24.96 -12.13
N LYS A 404 -40.09 26.09 -12.58
CA LYS A 404 -40.77 27.39 -12.54
C LYS A 404 -42.10 27.37 -13.29
N LYS A 405 -42.13 26.83 -14.52
CA LYS A 405 -43.39 26.72 -15.30
C LYS A 405 -44.37 25.71 -14.72
N LEU A 406 -43.90 24.64 -14.08
CA LEU A 406 -44.74 23.70 -13.36
C LEU A 406 -45.37 24.35 -12.13
N ASP A 407 -44.60 25.12 -11.37
CA ASP A 407 -45.07 25.88 -10.21
C ASP A 407 -46.08 26.94 -10.61
N GLU A 408 -45.85 27.66 -11.72
CA GLU A 408 -46.84 28.57 -12.30
C GLU A 408 -48.15 27.85 -12.65
N ARG A 409 -48.10 26.69 -13.32
CA ARG A 409 -49.32 25.91 -13.61
C ARG A 409 -50.00 25.34 -12.37
N ILE A 410 -49.25 24.94 -11.35
CA ILE A 410 -49.81 24.46 -10.08
C ILE A 410 -50.48 25.61 -9.33
N ASN A 411 -49.83 26.78 -9.29
CA ASN A 411 -50.39 27.98 -8.68
C ASN A 411 -51.63 28.46 -9.44
N ASP A 412 -51.65 28.43 -10.77
CA ASP A 412 -52.85 28.72 -11.56
C ASP A 412 -54.00 27.76 -11.26
N LYS A 413 -53.72 26.45 -11.10
CA LYS A 413 -54.72 25.47 -10.68
C LYS A 413 -55.20 25.70 -9.25
N LYS A 414 -54.30 26.03 -8.31
CA LYS A 414 -54.66 26.41 -6.95
C LYS A 414 -55.50 27.68 -6.94
N LEU A 415 -55.16 28.70 -7.73
CA LEU A 415 -55.93 29.94 -7.86
C LEU A 415 -57.31 29.68 -8.47
N LYS A 416 -57.42 28.81 -9.47
CA LYS A 416 -58.71 28.39 -10.04
C LYS A 416 -59.55 27.61 -9.02
N ASN A 417 -58.96 26.73 -8.23
CA ASN A 417 -59.64 26.02 -7.15
C ASN A 417 -60.07 26.95 -6.01
N ILE A 418 -59.23 27.92 -5.62
CA ILE A 418 -59.57 28.93 -4.62
C ILE A 418 -60.68 29.82 -5.16
N LYS A 419 -60.64 30.26 -6.42
CA LYS A 419 -61.72 31.02 -7.06
C LYS A 419 -63.04 30.25 -7.06
N ALA A 420 -63.03 28.97 -7.45
CA ALA A 420 -64.19 28.08 -7.37
C ALA A 420 -64.72 27.91 -5.93
N ASN A 421 -63.83 27.90 -4.93
CA ASN A 421 -64.23 27.83 -3.53
C ASN A 421 -64.74 29.18 -2.99
N THR A 422 -64.20 30.30 -3.44
CA THR A 422 -64.66 31.65 -3.03
C THR A 422 -65.98 32.05 -3.68
N GLU A 423 -66.29 31.58 -4.89
CA GLU A 423 -67.64 31.75 -5.46
C GLU A 423 -68.71 30.98 -4.66
N ASN A 424 -68.33 29.86 -4.04
CA ASN A 424 -69.21 29.13 -3.13
C ASN A 424 -69.35 29.78 -1.73
N ILE A 425 -68.40 30.62 -1.31
CA ILE A 425 -68.39 31.27 0.01
C ILE A 425 -69.00 32.69 -0.02
N LYS A 426 -69.10 33.34 -1.18
CA LYS A 426 -69.74 34.67 -1.36
C LYS A 426 -71.27 34.71 -1.15
N LYS A 427 -71.88 33.68 -0.55
CA LYS A 427 -73.30 33.63 -0.19
C LYS A 427 -73.59 33.74 1.32
N ILE A 428 -72.58 34.02 2.14
CA ILE A 428 -72.76 34.15 3.59
C ILE A 428 -72.08 35.45 4.05
N ASP A 429 -72.86 36.52 4.16
CA ASP A 429 -72.47 37.77 4.84
C ASP A 429 -72.56 37.57 6.35
N ILE A 430 -71.43 37.73 7.06
CA ILE A 430 -71.42 37.94 8.51
C ILE A 430 -70.41 39.05 8.82
N ASP A 431 -70.93 40.14 9.38
CA ASP A 431 -70.20 41.28 9.95
C ASP A 431 -69.17 40.81 10.98
N THR A 432 -67.93 41.29 10.85
CA THR A 432 -66.86 41.10 11.84
C THR A 432 -66.49 42.45 12.45
N PRO A 433 -66.70 42.67 13.76
CA PRO A 433 -66.35 43.92 14.42
C PRO A 433 -64.85 43.99 14.77
N MET A 434 -64.30 45.21 14.66
CA MET A 434 -62.92 45.56 15.04
C MET A 434 -62.64 45.30 16.53
N ILE A 435 -61.50 44.67 16.82
CA ILE A 435 -60.91 44.62 18.16
C ILE A 435 -59.57 45.34 18.13
N MET A 436 -59.41 46.15 19.16
CA MET A 436 -58.37 47.13 19.42
C MET A 436 -56.99 46.51 19.66
N ASP A 437 -55.97 47.27 19.27
CA ASP A 437 -54.56 47.08 19.61
C ASP A 437 -54.37 46.98 21.13
N ARG A 438 -53.64 45.95 21.58
CA ARG A 438 -53.00 45.90 22.89
C ARG A 438 -51.52 45.70 22.68
N ASP A 439 -50.78 46.76 22.97
CA ASP A 439 -49.37 46.73 23.29
C ASP A 439 -49.14 45.95 24.61
N ASP A 440 -47.88 45.53 24.79
CA ASP A 440 -47.27 44.90 25.97
C ASP A 440 -47.24 43.36 25.99
N GLU A 441 -46.21 42.77 25.36
CA GLU A 441 -45.61 41.53 25.88
C GLU A 441 -44.08 41.62 25.92
N GLU A 442 -43.59 41.29 27.11
CA GLU A 442 -42.23 41.40 27.61
C GLU A 442 -41.25 40.50 26.83
N ASP A 443 -40.05 41.02 26.58
CA ASP A 443 -38.92 40.31 25.97
C ASP A 443 -38.37 39.24 26.93
N VAL A 444 -39.02 38.07 26.94
CA VAL A 444 -38.53 36.87 27.63
C VAL A 444 -37.45 36.25 26.76
N GLY A 445 -36.18 36.52 27.10
CA GLY A 445 -35.02 35.94 26.43
C GLY A 445 -35.14 34.42 26.32
N PHE A 446 -35.16 33.92 25.08
CA PHE A 446 -35.27 32.50 24.76
C PHE A 446 -34.18 31.68 25.46
N GLU A 447 -34.59 30.59 26.11
CA GLU A 447 -33.65 29.62 26.68
C GLU A 447 -32.77 29.02 25.57
N MET A 448 -31.47 28.95 25.85
CA MET A 448 -30.42 28.45 24.95
C MET A 448 -30.81 27.07 24.39
N THR A 449 -30.75 26.91 23.07
CA THR A 449 -31.16 25.64 22.43
C THR A 449 -30.21 24.51 22.82
N THR A 450 -30.69 23.27 22.80
CA THR A 450 -29.88 22.09 23.18
C THR A 450 -28.58 21.96 22.39
N ASP A 451 -28.56 22.47 21.16
CA ASP A 451 -27.38 22.48 20.30
C ASP A 451 -26.37 23.57 20.68
N GLU A 452 -26.83 24.72 21.17
CA GLU A 452 -25.98 25.78 21.72
C GLU A 452 -25.32 25.34 23.04
N ILE A 453 -26.04 24.58 23.87
CA ILE A 453 -25.51 23.97 25.09
C ILE A 453 -24.44 22.93 24.75
N ARG A 454 -24.68 22.08 23.73
CA ARG A 454 -23.68 21.11 23.25
C ARG A 454 -22.45 21.80 22.71
N TYR A 455 -22.62 22.86 21.92
CA TYR A 455 -21.50 23.60 21.32
C TYR A 455 -20.62 24.26 22.40
N LYS A 456 -21.22 24.92 23.39
CA LYS A 456 -20.48 25.49 24.53
C LYS A 456 -19.78 24.42 25.38
N SER A 457 -20.41 23.26 25.55
CA SER A 457 -19.82 22.13 26.28
C SER A 457 -18.62 21.53 25.54
N LEU A 458 -18.73 21.35 24.22
CA LEU A 458 -17.64 20.86 23.37
C LEU A 458 -16.45 21.84 23.38
N ARG A 459 -16.74 23.14 23.30
CA ARG A 459 -15.71 24.19 23.34
C ARG A 459 -14.93 24.18 24.65
N LYS A 460 -15.61 24.09 25.80
CA LYS A 460 -14.95 23.97 27.11
C LYS A 460 -14.05 22.74 27.20
N LEU A 461 -14.51 21.60 26.67
CA LEU A 461 -13.76 20.34 26.70
C LEU A 461 -12.51 20.40 25.80
N ASN A 462 -12.61 21.11 24.68
CA ASN A 462 -11.47 21.34 23.78
C ASN A 462 -10.45 22.30 24.40
N GLU A 463 -10.90 23.40 25.02
CA GLU A 463 -10.04 24.33 25.75
C GLU A 463 -9.32 23.66 26.94
N GLU A 464 -9.98 22.70 27.61
CA GLU A 464 -9.39 21.95 28.72
C GLU A 464 -8.36 20.91 28.23
N ASN A 465 -8.61 20.28 27.08
CA ASN A 465 -7.65 19.38 26.44
C ASN A 465 -6.42 20.13 25.92
N GLU A 466 -6.58 21.31 25.32
CA GLU A 466 -5.46 22.15 24.91
C GLU A 466 -4.61 22.59 26.12
N LYS A 467 -5.25 22.94 27.25
CA LYS A 467 -4.53 23.25 28.50
C LYS A 467 -3.76 22.05 29.05
N ARG A 468 -4.27 20.81 28.89
CA ARG A 468 -3.56 19.59 29.27
C ARG A 468 -2.38 19.30 28.34
N PHE A 469 -2.52 19.58 27.05
CA PHE A 469 -1.44 19.39 26.07
C PHE A 469 -0.29 20.38 26.28
N ARG A 470 -0.58 21.61 26.71
CA ARG A 470 0.44 22.62 27.05
C ARG A 470 1.16 22.39 28.40
N ARG A 471 0.70 21.43 29.21
CA ARG A 471 1.26 21.09 30.53
C ARG A 471 2.11 19.81 30.54
N LYS A 472 2.21 19.12 29.39
CA LYS A 472 3.17 18.04 29.15
C LYS A 472 4.29 18.58 28.26
#